data_AF-A0A920RSY1-F1
#
_entry.id   AF-A0A920RSY1-F1
#
_cell.length_a   1.000
_cell.length_b   1.000
_cell.length_c   1.000
_cell.angle_alpha   90.00
_cell.angle_beta   90.00
_cell.angle_gamma   90.00
#
_symmetry.space_group_name_H-M   'P 1'
#
loop_
_entity.id
_entity.type
_entity.pdbx_description
1 polymer ?
#
loop_
_entity_poly.entity_id
_entity_poly.type
_entity_poly.pdbx_seq_one_letter_code
_entity_poly.pdbx_strand_id
1 'polypeptide(L)' 'MHALVTDLDDRGLLDETVVMMGGEFGRTPRIGDITPDGRGHWPEAGFLWMAGGGIEDRAGDRSNR' A
#
# COMPACT_ATOMS: atom_id res chain seq x y z
N MET A 1 -4.07 6.82 -1.36
CA MET A 1 -3.93 6.32 0.02
C MET A 1 -3.70 7.42 1.05
N HIS A 2 -2.99 8.52 0.75
CA HIS A 2 -2.74 9.60 1.72
C HIS A 2 -4.00 10.12 2.44
N ALA A 3 -5.02 10.58 1.70
CA ALA A 3 -6.20 11.20 2.30
C ALA A 3 -6.94 10.30 3.30
N LEU A 4 -7.11 9.01 2.98
CA LEU A 4 -7.79 8.05 3.87
C LEU A 4 -7.01 7.83 5.17
N VAL A 5 -5.69 7.63 5.06
CA VAL A 5 -4.84 7.36 6.23
C VAL A 5 -4.75 8.59 7.13
N THR A 6 -4.62 9.79 6.54
CA THR A 6 -4.62 11.05 7.28
C THR A 6 -5.96 11.28 8.00
N ASP A 7 -7.11 11.06 7.34
CA ASP A 7 -8.42 11.24 8.00
C ASP A 7 -8.59 10.30 9.20
N LEU A 8 -8.09 9.06 9.10
CA LEU A 8 -8.14 8.11 10.21
C LEU A 8 -7.23 8.54 11.37
N ASP A 9 -6.03 9.06 11.11
CA ASP A 9 -5.13 9.55 12.18
C ASP A 9 -5.70 10.82 12.84
N ASP A 10 -6.18 11.78 12.04
CA ASP A 10 -6.77 13.03 12.54
C ASP A 10 -7.99 12.78 13.45
N ARG A 11 -8.72 11.68 13.20
CA ARG A 11 -9.88 11.26 13.99
C ARG A 11 -9.54 10.32 15.15
N GLY A 12 -8.26 9.95 15.31
CA GLY A 12 -7.81 8.99 16.33
C GLY A 12 -8.29 7.55 16.09
N LEU A 13 -8.70 7.22 14.86
CA LEU A 13 -9.23 5.90 14.48
C LEU A 13 -8.17 4.98 13.85
N LEU A 14 -7.02 5.53 13.45
CA LEU A 14 -5.99 4.75 12.76
C LEU A 14 -5.38 3.66 13.66
N ASP A 15 -5.30 3.90 14.97
CA ASP A 15 -4.75 2.92 15.94
C ASP A 15 -5.64 1.68 16.10
N GLU A 16 -6.95 1.78 15.83
CA GLU A 16 -7.88 0.65 15.88
C GLU A 16 -8.28 0.09 14.51
N THR A 17 -7.83 0.73 13.42
CA THR A 17 -8.21 0.38 12.05
C THR A 17 -7.00 -0.06 11.23
N VAL A 18 -7.02 -1.31 10.76
CA VAL A 18 -6.04 -1.78 9.76
C VAL A 18 -6.52 -1.40 8.36
N VAL A 19 -5.69 -0.62 7.66
CA VAL A 19 -5.86 -0.33 6.24
C VAL A 19 -4.94 -1.26 5.44
N MET A 20 -5.50 -2.06 4.53
CA MET A 20 -4.73 -2.93 3.63
C MET A 20 -4.99 -2.55 2.18
N MET A 21 -3.94 -2.54 1.36
CA MET A 21 -4.03 -2.34 -0.08
C MET A 21 -3.04 -3.23 -0.80
N GLY A 22 -3.52 -3.90 -1.84
CA GLY A 22 -2.65 -4.66 -2.73
C GLY A 22 -3.14 -4.62 -4.17
N GLY A 23 -2.26 -5.08 -5.06
CA GLY A 23 -2.57 -5.36 -6.45
C GLY A 23 -2.03 -6.74 -6.82
N GLU A 24 -2.82 -7.52 -7.54
CA GLU A 24 -2.51 -8.91 -7.88
C GLU A 24 -1.61 -9.03 -9.11
N PHE A 25 -1.59 -8.00 -9.96
CA PHE A 25 -0.88 -8.02 -11.21
C PHE A 25 -0.18 -6.68 -11.47
N GLY A 26 0.95 -6.78 -12.16
CA GLY A 26 1.74 -5.65 -12.58
C GLY A 26 1.85 -5.57 -14.08
N ARG A 27 2.92 -4.92 -14.52
CA ARG A 27 3.25 -4.78 -15.93
C ARG A 27 4.61 -5.41 -16.19
N THR A 28 4.79 -6.07 -17.33
CA THR A 28 6.07 -6.72 -17.69
C THR A 28 7.21 -5.71 -17.57
N PRO A 29 8.42 -6.10 -17.14
CA PRO A 29 9.51 -5.13 -16.91
C PRO A 29 10.13 -4.63 -18.21
N ARG A 30 9.78 -5.25 -19.34
CA ARG A 30 10.22 -4.92 -20.69
C ARG A 30 9.02 -4.68 -21.60
N ILE A 31 9.18 -3.79 -22.57
CA ILE A 31 8.31 -3.67 -23.75
C ILE A 31 8.64 -4.86 -24.66
N GLY A 32 7.66 -5.55 -25.23
CA GLY A 32 7.92 -6.79 -25.97
C GLY A 32 6.76 -7.31 -26.81
N ASP A 33 7.03 -8.39 -27.54
CA ASP A 33 6.32 -8.89 -28.73
C ASP A 33 4.80 -9.10 -28.59
N ILE A 34 4.30 -9.40 -27.39
CA ILE A 34 2.85 -9.62 -27.12
C ILE A 34 2.08 -8.29 -27.07
N THR A 35 2.72 -7.21 -26.60
CA THR A 35 2.20 -5.84 -26.67
C THR A 35 3.28 -4.93 -27.24
N PRO A 36 3.41 -4.88 -28.59
CA PRO A 36 4.48 -4.13 -29.26
C PRO A 36 4.55 -2.66 -28.84
N ASP A 37 3.41 -2.09 -28.46
CA ASP A 37 3.26 -0.67 -28.11
C ASP A 37 3.39 -0.41 -26.59
N GLY A 38 3.75 -1.40 -25.77
CA GLY A 38 3.84 -1.19 -24.32
C GLY A 38 4.26 -2.39 -23.47
N ARG A 39 4.02 -2.26 -22.16
CA ARG A 39 4.27 -3.33 -21.18
C ARG A 39 3.03 -4.20 -21.06
N GLY A 40 3.14 -5.52 -21.15
CA GLY A 40 2.02 -6.46 -21.01
C GLY A 40 1.54 -6.62 -19.56
N HIS A 41 0.49 -7.42 -19.36
CA HIS A 41 0.02 -7.84 -18.04
C HIS A 41 1.01 -8.85 -17.42
N TRP A 42 1.29 -8.76 -16.11
CA TRP A 42 2.30 -9.60 -15.48
C TRP A 42 1.88 -10.14 -14.10
N PRO A 43 1.51 -11.43 -13.99
CA PRO A 43 1.08 -12.06 -12.74
C PRO A 43 2.16 -12.18 -11.68
N GLU A 44 3.43 -12.25 -12.09
CA GLU A 44 4.55 -12.36 -11.16
C GLU A 44 4.84 -11.04 -10.40
N ALA A 45 4.14 -9.95 -10.71
CA ALA A 45 4.36 -8.63 -10.11
C ALA A 45 3.13 -8.12 -9.34
N GLY A 46 2.90 -8.68 -8.16
CA GLY A 46 1.94 -8.15 -7.18
C GLY A 46 2.59 -7.26 -6.13
N PHE A 47 1.77 -6.52 -5.38
CA PHE A 47 2.22 -5.80 -4.17
C PHE A 47 1.14 -5.82 -3.09
N LEU A 48 1.57 -5.66 -1.84
CA LEU A 48 0.72 -5.48 -0.68
C LEU A 48 1.38 -4.47 0.26
N TRP A 49 0.58 -3.59 0.83
CA TRP A 49 0.98 -2.68 1.89
C TRP A 49 -0.15 -2.52 2.91
N MET A 50 0.22 -2.23 4.15
CA MET A 50 -0.70 -2.07 5.27
C MET A 50 -0.26 -0.90 6.17
N ALA A 51 -1.24 -0.27 6.83
CA ALA A 51 -1.03 0.76 7.84
C ALA A 51 -2.12 0.70 8.93
N GLY A 52 -1.86 1.35 10.07
CA GLY A 52 -2.79 1.41 11.20
C GLY A 52 -2.87 0.12 12.01
N GLY A 53 -3.93 0.00 12.81
CA GLY A 53 -4.15 -1.13 13.71
C GLY A 53 -3.16 -1.22 14.87
N GLY A 54 -2.56 -0.09 15.25
CA GLY A 54 -1.63 -0.01 16.37
C GLY A 54 -0.32 -0.76 16.11
N ILE A 55 -0.01 -1.05 14.83
CA ILE A 55 1.29 -1.61 14.45
C ILE A 55 2.33 -0.55 14.78
N GLU A 56 3.12 -0.78 15.83
CA GLU A 56 4.21 0.11 16.24
C GLU A 56 5.20 0.28 15.09
N ASP A 57 5.22 1.47 14.51
CA ASP A 57 6.33 1.92 13.71
C ASP A 57 7.49 2.20 14.67
N ARG A 58 8.60 1.47 14.55
CA ARG A 58 9.81 1.73 15.37
C ARG A 58 10.34 3.16 15.23
N ALA A 59 9.84 3.93 14.28
CA ALA A 59 10.18 5.34 14.08
C ALA A 59 9.46 6.33 15.02
N GLY A 60 8.46 5.92 15.81
CA GLY A 60 7.69 6.85 16.63
C GLY A 60 7.03 6.21 17.84
N ASP A 61 7.81 6.04 18.91
CA ASP A 61 7.28 5.83 20.26
C ASP A 61 6.25 6.94 20.59
N ARG A 62 4.97 6.57 20.60
CA ARG A 62 3.83 7.44 20.96
C ARG A 62 3.41 7.23 22.42
N SER A 63 4.29 6.73 23.31
CA SER A 63 4.00 6.48 24.74
C SER A 63 3.62 7.71 25.57
N ASN A 64 3.49 8.90 24.96
CA ASN A 64 3.10 10.13 25.63
C ASN A 64 2.14 10.99 24.78
N ARG A 65 0.99 10.43 24.42
CA ARG A 65 -0.23 11.16 24.06
C ARG A 65 -1.40 10.67 24.91
#